data_AF-A0A316TP26-F1
#
_entry.id   AF-A0A316TP26-F1
#
_cell.length_a   1.000
_cell.length_b   1.000
_cell.length_c   1.000
_cell.angle_alpha   90.00
_cell.angle_beta   90.00
_cell.angle_gamma   90.00
#
_symmetry.space_group_name_H-M   'P 1'
#
loop_
_entity.id
_entity.type
_entity.pdbx_description
1 polymer ?
#
loop_
_entity_poly.entity_id
_entity_poly.type
_entity_poly.pdbx_seq_one_letter_code
_entity_poly.pdbx_strand_id
1 'polypeptide(L)'
;MDVLWLIIVTVIGGAIIGTLGKMVAPGDRDKIPFWLTVVCGIVGMLVGSYLYWWLFGHNNGSFDGHEATPTNATNGIDWLRHLWQVAAAAVTVMVAAVATGRSR
;
A
#
# COMPACT_ATOMS: atom_id res chain seq x y z
N MET A 1 19.42 -6.85 -0.19
CA MET A 1 18.86 -5.75 -0.99
C MET A 1 19.38 -4.46 -0.40
N ASP A 2 19.96 -3.58 -1.21
CA ASP A 2 20.54 -2.34 -0.70
C ASP A 2 19.44 -1.37 -0.26
N VAL A 3 19.66 -0.66 0.85
CA VAL A 3 18.68 0.26 1.46
C VAL A 3 18.17 1.30 0.46
N LEU A 4 19.04 1.74 -0.46
CA LEU A 4 18.71 2.68 -1.52
C LEU A 4 17.61 2.14 -2.45
N TRP A 5 17.67 0.87 -2.82
CA TRP A 5 16.68 0.23 -3.68
C TRP A 5 15.29 0.21 -3.02
N LEU A 6 15.22 -0.11 -1.72
CA LEU A 6 13.97 -0.13 -0.97
C LEU A 6 13.31 1.25 -0.95
N ILE A 7 14.09 2.31 -0.72
CA ILE A 7 13.59 3.69 -0.69
C ILE A 7 12.99 4.06 -2.05
N ILE A 8 13.71 3.80 -3.15
CA ILE A 8 13.26 4.13 -4.51
C ILE A 8 11.93 3.41 -4.82
N VAL A 9 11.86 2.10 -4.59
CA VAL A 9 10.66 1.30 -4.87
C VAL A 9 9.48 1.76 -4.02
N THR A 10 9.71 2.07 -2.75
CA THR A 10 8.65 2.47 -1.83
C THR A 10 8.10 3.86 -2.16
N VAL A 11 8.94 4.79 -2.61
CA VAL A 11 8.49 6.13 -3.02
C VAL A 11 7.71 6.05 -4.34
N ILE A 12 8.26 5.36 -5.35
CA ILE A 12 7.61 5.23 -6.66
C ILE A 12 6.32 4.41 -6.54
N GLY A 13 6.40 3.23 -5.92
CA GLY A 13 5.25 2.39 -5.63
C GLY A 13 4.24 3.11 -4.75
N GLY A 14 4.69 3.90 -3.78
CA GLY A 14 3.83 4.66 -2.88
C GLY A 14 3.07 5.75 -3.62
N ALA A 15 3.69 6.43 -4.57
CA ALA A 15 2.99 7.38 -5.43
C ALA A 15 1.90 6.72 -6.28
N ILE A 16 2.18 5.53 -6.85
CA ILE A 16 1.22 4.77 -7.65
C ILE A 16 0.07 4.25 -6.77
N ILE A 17 0.40 3.52 -5.71
CA ILE A 17 -0.55 2.93 -4.75
C ILE A 17 -1.38 4.01 -4.06
N GLY A 18 -0.78 5.15 -3.72
CA GLY A 18 -1.49 6.29 -3.13
C GLY A 18 -2.53 6.87 -4.08
N THR A 19 -2.19 6.99 -5.37
CA THR A 19 -3.11 7.46 -6.41
C THR A 19 -4.25 6.46 -6.62
N LEU A 20 -3.93 5.16 -6.71
CA LEU A 20 -4.94 4.09 -6.82
C LEU A 20 -5.84 4.00 -5.58
N GLY A 21 -5.25 4.08 -4.39
CA GLY A 21 -5.98 4.09 -3.12
C GLY A 21 -6.89 5.29 -3.02
N LYS A 22 -6.44 6.47 -3.46
CA LYS A 22 -7.31 7.63 -3.65
C LYS A 22 -8.44 7.25 -4.59
N MET A 23 -8.18 6.76 -5.81
CA MET A 23 -9.21 6.37 -6.79
C MET A 23 -10.27 5.39 -6.28
N VAL A 24 -9.96 4.54 -5.31
CA VAL A 24 -10.90 3.56 -4.74
C VAL A 24 -11.59 4.07 -3.46
N ALA A 25 -10.99 5.03 -2.75
CA ALA A 25 -11.56 5.55 -1.51
C ALA A 25 -12.94 6.22 -1.74
N PRO A 26 -13.95 5.99 -0.89
CA PRO A 26 -15.21 6.72 -0.94
C PRO A 26 -15.08 8.13 -0.33
N GLY A 27 -16.00 9.04 -0.70
CA GLY A 27 -16.14 10.38 -0.12
C GLY A 27 -15.33 11.48 -0.81
N ASP A 28 -15.33 12.67 -0.19
CA ASP A 28 -14.72 13.92 -0.69
C ASP A 28 -13.18 13.94 -0.56
N ARG A 29 -12.53 13.10 -1.35
CA ARG A 29 -11.05 12.95 -1.36
C ARG A 29 -10.34 13.85 -2.37
N ASP A 30 -11.06 14.54 -3.24
CA ASP A 30 -10.46 15.29 -4.35
C ASP A 30 -9.65 16.50 -3.87
N LYS A 31 -10.00 17.05 -2.70
CA LYS A 31 -9.35 18.21 -2.08
C LYS A 31 -7.96 17.89 -1.48
N ILE A 32 -7.54 16.62 -1.46
CA ILE A 32 -6.26 16.21 -0.90
C ILE A 32 -5.12 16.55 -1.88
N PRO A 33 -4.07 17.28 -1.43
CA PRO A 33 -2.92 17.60 -2.28
C PRO A 33 -2.14 16.34 -2.65
N PHE A 34 -1.49 16.36 -3.81
CA PHE A 34 -0.81 15.18 -4.36
C PHE A 34 0.27 14.63 -3.43
N TRP A 35 1.08 15.48 -2.79
CA TRP A 35 2.12 15.03 -1.85
C TRP A 35 1.54 14.20 -0.69
N LEU A 36 0.37 14.58 -0.16
CA LEU A 36 -0.28 13.86 0.94
C LEU A 36 -0.85 12.53 0.45
N THR A 37 -1.29 12.47 -0.82
CA THR A 37 -1.68 11.22 -1.47
C THR A 37 -0.50 10.25 -1.60
N VAL A 38 0.69 10.75 -1.97
CA VAL A 38 1.92 9.95 -2.01
C VAL A 38 2.30 9.43 -0.63
N VAL A 39 2.22 10.27 0.41
CA VAL A 39 2.48 9.84 1.81
C VAL A 39 1.50 8.75 2.23
N CYS A 40 0.19 8.92 1.96
CA CYS A 40 -0.81 7.88 2.23
C CYS A 40 -0.50 6.58 1.49
N GLY A 41 -0.03 6.67 0.24
CA GLY A 41 0.39 5.50 -0.53
C GLY A 41 1.64 4.81 0.01
N ILE A 42 2.63 5.54 0.51
CA ILE A 42 3.79 4.97 1.22
C ILE A 42 3.32 4.23 2.47
N VAL A 43 2.44 4.84 3.27
CA VAL A 43 1.85 4.18 4.45
C VAL A 43 1.06 2.94 4.01
N GLY A 44 0.28 3.03 2.94
CA GLY A 44 -0.45 1.90 2.36
C GLY A 44 0.45 0.76 1.92
N MET A 45 1.60 1.05 1.30
CA MET A 45 2.59 0.03 0.94
C MET A 45 3.15 -0.70 2.16
N LEU A 46 3.55 0.05 3.19
CA LEU A 46 4.15 -0.54 4.39
C LEU A 46 3.11 -1.33 5.19
N VAL A 47 1.98 -0.71 5.51
CA VAL A 47 0.91 -1.30 6.31
C VAL A 47 0.23 -2.44 5.55
N GLY A 48 -0.08 -2.27 4.27
CA GLY A 48 -0.71 -3.30 3.45
C GLY A 48 0.17 -4.54 3.28
N SER A 49 1.48 -4.37 3.10
CA SER A 49 2.42 -5.51 3.05
C SER A 49 2.48 -6.25 4.38
N TYR A 50 2.54 -5.50 5.49
CA TYR A 50 2.55 -6.08 6.83
C TYR A 50 1.26 -6.84 7.14
N LEU A 51 0.10 -6.25 6.85
CA LEU A 51 -1.21 -6.88 7.07
C LEU A 51 -1.38 -8.13 6.21
N TYR A 52 -0.99 -8.06 4.94
CA TYR A 52 -1.05 -9.21 4.04
C TYR A 52 -0.17 -10.36 4.55
N TRP A 53 1.06 -10.07 4.98
CA TRP A 53 1.95 -11.07 5.55
C TRP A 53 1.36 -11.71 6.80
N TRP A 54 0.84 -10.90 7.72
CA TRP A 54 0.29 -11.36 9.00
C TRP A 54 -1.00 -12.17 8.84
N LEU A 55 -1.84 -11.87 7.85
CA LEU A 55 -3.12 -12.55 7.64
C LEU A 55 -3.03 -13.77 6.72
N PHE A 56 -2.21 -13.69 5.66
CA PHE A 56 -2.23 -14.67 4.56
C PHE A 56 -0.85 -15.20 4.23
N GLY A 57 0.20 -14.39 4.37
CA GLY A 57 1.56 -14.77 3.95
C GLY A 57 2.19 -15.86 4.81
N HIS A 58 1.94 -15.87 6.13
CA HIS A 58 2.62 -16.80 7.05
C HIS A 58 2.18 -18.28 6.91
N ASN A 59 1.03 -18.54 6.28
CA ASN A 59 0.44 -19.87 6.12
C ASN A 59 0.19 -20.23 4.64
N ASN A 60 0.66 -19.41 3.70
CA ASN A 60 0.37 -19.64 2.29
C ASN A 60 1.20 -20.83 1.76
N GLY A 61 0.55 -21.76 1.07
CA GLY A 61 1.25 -22.79 0.32
C GLY A 61 1.97 -22.16 -0.87
N SER A 62 3.28 -22.33 -0.95
CA SER A 62 4.10 -21.85 -2.05
C SER A 62 3.60 -22.43 -3.37
N PHE A 63 3.22 -21.59 -4.33
CA PHE A 63 2.74 -22.06 -5.62
C PHE A 63 3.87 -22.67 -6.48
N ASP A 64 5.16 -22.39 -6.21
CA ASP A 64 6.35 -22.89 -6.93
C ASP A 64 7.36 -23.63 -6.03
N GLY A 65 7.01 -23.87 -4.77
CA GLY A 65 7.86 -24.59 -3.82
C GLY A 65 8.99 -23.76 -3.17
N HIS A 66 9.03 -22.43 -3.34
CA HIS A 66 9.92 -21.57 -2.54
C HIS A 66 9.28 -21.19 -1.21
N GLU A 67 10.04 -21.15 -0.10
CA GLU A 67 9.48 -20.77 1.20
C GLU A 67 8.87 -19.36 1.16
N ALA A 68 7.66 -19.21 1.71
CA ALA A 68 7.00 -17.92 1.81
C ALA A 68 7.82 -16.99 2.70
N THR A 69 8.16 -15.81 2.18
CA THR A 69 8.88 -14.77 2.93
C THR A 69 8.07 -13.48 2.98
N PRO A 70 8.34 -12.57 3.94
CA PRO A 70 7.61 -11.30 4.06
C PRO A 70 7.61 -10.45 2.78
N THR A 71 8.61 -10.61 1.93
CA THR A 71 8.77 -9.88 0.66
C THR A 71 8.33 -10.68 -0.56
N ASN A 72 8.08 -11.98 -0.41
CA ASN A 72 7.77 -12.89 -1.51
C ASN A 72 6.88 -14.03 -0.99
N ALA A 73 5.57 -13.79 -0.91
CA ALA A 73 4.58 -14.75 -0.42
C ALA A 73 3.80 -15.45 -1.56
N THR A 74 4.02 -15.04 -2.81
CA THR A 74 3.48 -15.68 -4.03
C THR A 74 4.52 -15.62 -5.13
N ASN A 75 4.56 -16.61 -6.00
CA ASN A 75 5.48 -16.65 -7.14
C ASN A 75 5.26 -15.45 -8.08
N GLY A 76 6.33 -14.72 -8.39
CA GLY A 76 6.30 -13.61 -9.34
C GLY A 76 5.82 -12.29 -8.71
N ILE A 77 4.93 -11.58 -9.41
CA ILE A 77 4.40 -10.31 -8.90
C ILE A 77 3.27 -10.62 -7.92
N ASP A 78 3.47 -10.24 -6.66
CA ASP A 78 2.51 -10.42 -5.56
C ASP A 78 1.34 -9.42 -5.67
N TRP A 79 0.50 -9.65 -6.68
CA TRP A 79 -0.65 -8.80 -7.00
C TRP A 79 -1.63 -8.70 -5.85
N LEU A 80 -1.79 -9.78 -5.07
CA LEU A 80 -2.69 -9.79 -3.93
C LEU A 80 -2.18 -8.87 -2.82
N ARG A 81 -0.88 -8.89 -2.50
CA ARG A 81 -0.26 -7.90 -1.61
C ARG A 81 -0.53 -6.48 -2.10
N HIS A 82 -0.36 -6.20 -3.40
CA HIS A 82 -0.62 -4.86 -3.93
C HIS A 82 -2.08 -4.44 -3.79
N LEU A 83 -3.04 -5.36 -3.89
CA LEU A 83 -4.45 -5.08 -3.60
C LEU A 83 -4.66 -4.65 -2.13
N TRP A 84 -4.02 -5.35 -1.18
CA TRP A 84 -4.02 -4.97 0.24
C TRP A 84 -3.39 -3.60 0.48
N GLN A 85 -2.31 -3.27 -0.24
CA GLN A 85 -1.69 -1.95 -0.18
C GLN A 85 -2.63 -0.85 -0.70
N VAL A 86 -3.37 -1.10 -1.79
CA VAL A 86 -4.38 -0.16 -2.31
C VAL A 86 -5.53 0.02 -1.30
N ALA A 87 -6.01 -1.05 -0.67
CA ALA A 87 -7.04 -0.97 0.36
C ALA A 87 -6.56 -0.16 1.58
N ALA A 88 -5.35 -0.42 2.08
CA ALA A 88 -4.74 0.35 3.17
C ALA A 88 -4.51 1.82 2.78
N ALA A 89 -4.09 2.09 1.55
CA ALA A 89 -3.96 3.43 1.01
C ALA A 89 -5.32 4.14 0.94
N ALA A 90 -6.39 3.46 0.53
CA ALA A 90 -7.73 4.03 0.52
C ALA A 90 -8.18 4.45 1.92
N VAL A 91 -7.93 3.61 2.94
CA VAL A 91 -8.23 3.93 4.34
C VAL A 91 -7.46 5.17 4.82
N THR A 92 -6.15 5.21 4.59
CA THR A 92 -5.32 6.35 5.00
C THR A 92 -5.68 7.64 4.25
N VAL A 93 -6.05 7.53 2.97
CA VAL A 93 -6.58 8.65 2.18
C VAL A 93 -7.88 9.19 2.78
N MET A 94 -8.82 8.33 3.18
CA MET A 94 -10.06 8.77 3.83
C MET A 94 -9.78 9.51 5.13
N VAL A 95 -8.89 8.97 5.97
CA VAL A 95 -8.47 9.62 7.23
C VAL A 95 -7.84 10.99 6.95
N ALA A 96 -6.94 11.07 5.96
CA ALA A 96 -6.31 12.31 5.56
C ALA A 96 -7.32 13.33 5.00
N ALA A 97 -8.31 12.87 4.22
CA ALA A 97 -9.40 13.70 3.70
C ALA A 97 -10.18 14.36 4.84
N VAL A 98 -10.55 13.59 5.86
CA VAL A 98 -11.31 14.07 7.01
C VAL A 98 -10.47 15.03 7.85
N ALA A 99 -9.21 14.68 8.11
CA ALA A 99 -8.31 15.51 8.92
C ALA A 99 -8.01 16.87 8.27
N THR A 100 -7.88 16.91 6.94
CA THR A 100 -7.56 18.14 6.19
C THR A 100 -8.78 18.90 5.68
N GLY A 101 -9.93 18.23 5.53
CA GLY A 101 -11.17 18.85 5.07
C GLY A 101 -11.90 19.68 6.13
N ARG A 102 -11.58 19.50 7.42
CA ARG A 102 -12.25 20.16 8.55
C ARG A 102 -11.74 21.59 8.84
N SER A 103 -10.79 22.10 8.06
CA SER A 103 -10.20 23.43 8.26
C SER A 103 -10.86 24.56 7.43
N ARG A 104 -12.14 24.45 7.09
CA ARG A 104 -12.93 25.55 6.50
C ARG A 104 -14.29 25.63 7.16
#